data_AF-A0A2V5HC92-F1
#
_entry.id   AF-A0A2V5HC92-F1
#
_cell.length_a   1.000
_cell.length_b   1.000
_cell.length_c   1.000
_cell.angle_alpha   90.00
_cell.angle_beta   90.00
_cell.angle_gamma   90.00
#
_symmetry.space_group_name_H-M   'P 1'
#
loop_
_entity.id
_entity.type
_entity.pdbx_description
1 polymer ?
#
loop_
_entity_poly.entity_id
_entity_poly.type
_entity_poly.pdbx_seq_one_letter_code
_entity_poly.pdbx_strand_id
1 'polypeptide(L)'
;MGIPGLIQAIGTGERISLSKLAIGHLERNARPIRVAVDISIWLFQVQAGRGGRNPELRTLFYRLLKILALPIHPLFVYDGQHKPPFKRGRAVAARSHGSAPIIRLSKIMVDLFRFPRHDAPGEAEAECARLQKVGVVDAVMSNDVDTLMFGSTFTVMNFSKESGTGNAAATHVTCYRMDCAASPSNVMLNSPSNAMLDRAGMILFAMLSGGDYLPSGVPRCGSKLAGEIARAGFGEDLLEIIDSDGPDMEVRLSEWRERLQYELEENESGYFQTKHKVVRVPETFPDKTVLSYYAKPVVSTKSEIDVLRHRLRNAWDQEVDAVQLRRFTADTFDWNYRSGARKVTKLLAEPLVCYRLRLGKQASAFSANQPKLSSSEVPMLQKINKSRESYSTDGMTEYQVDIVPVDVVGLDIMAEEKNPPLPSPGTTASADEDEEELENTTDPAPQTTIKKRVTKRYDPYCTDKIWISKTLAMIGIPDVVENWKKAEAEKAEKANAPKKTTRKTGPRKKVIDPGMKQGSILKYGFLTKERSELGSDKRLQLAKITDDSGS
;
A
#
# COMPACT_ATOMS: atom_id res chain seq x y z
N MET A 1 13.97 4.48 7.55
CA MET A 1 14.77 3.55 8.37
C MET A 1 15.78 2.90 7.44
N GLY A 2 16.93 2.47 7.94
CA GLY A 2 18.02 1.90 7.14
C GLY A 2 19.14 2.89 6.79
N ILE A 3 20.01 2.45 5.86
CA ILE A 3 21.30 3.07 5.52
C ILE A 3 21.12 4.45 4.85
N PRO A 4 21.67 5.53 5.43
CA PRO A 4 21.58 6.87 4.86
C PRO A 4 22.13 6.96 3.43
N GLY A 5 21.30 7.46 2.50
CA GLY A 5 21.70 7.65 1.10
C GLY A 5 21.62 6.41 0.21
N LEU A 6 21.40 5.20 0.77
CA LEU A 6 21.33 3.97 -0.03
C LEU A 6 20.15 3.96 -1.00
N ILE A 7 18.97 4.44 -0.58
CA ILE A 7 17.79 4.55 -1.48
C ILE A 7 18.10 5.44 -2.70
N GLN A 8 18.86 6.52 -2.51
CA GLN A 8 19.25 7.40 -3.63
C GLN A 8 20.22 6.69 -4.58
N ALA A 9 21.08 5.82 -4.06
CA ALA A 9 22.04 5.05 -4.85
C ALA A 9 21.38 3.88 -5.61
N ILE A 10 20.37 3.23 -5.03
CA ILE A 10 19.63 2.13 -5.67
C ILE A 10 18.63 2.66 -6.72
N GLY A 11 18.03 3.83 -6.47
CA GLY A 11 16.98 4.42 -7.31
C GLY A 11 15.65 4.60 -6.55
N THR A 12 14.72 5.37 -7.13
CA THR A 12 13.45 5.68 -6.48
C THR A 12 12.45 4.52 -6.42
N GLY A 13 12.72 3.44 -7.15
CA GLY A 13 11.79 2.31 -7.32
C GLY A 13 10.57 2.67 -8.17
N GLU A 14 9.75 1.66 -8.48
CA GLU A 14 8.48 1.84 -9.20
C GLU A 14 7.34 2.07 -8.20
N ARG A 15 6.67 3.22 -8.27
CA ARG A 15 5.48 3.48 -7.45
C ARG A 15 4.24 2.89 -8.14
N ILE A 16 3.55 1.97 -7.47
CA ILE A 16 2.38 1.27 -8.00
C ILE A 16 1.33 1.06 -6.89
N SER A 17 0.05 1.09 -7.24
CA SER A 17 -1.04 0.72 -6.35
C SER A 17 -0.92 -0.75 -5.95
N LEU A 18 -1.14 -1.03 -4.66
CA LEU A 18 -1.09 -2.39 -4.12
C LEU A 18 -2.13 -3.29 -4.79
N SER A 19 -3.29 -2.72 -5.14
CA SER A 19 -4.34 -3.40 -5.87
C SER A 19 -3.88 -3.86 -7.25
N LYS A 20 -3.18 -3.01 -8.02
CA LYS A 20 -2.68 -3.38 -9.36
C LYS A 20 -1.61 -4.45 -9.30
N LEU A 21 -0.73 -4.38 -8.31
CA LEU A 21 0.25 -5.41 -8.05
C LEU A 21 -0.41 -6.77 -7.75
N ALA A 22 -1.38 -6.79 -6.84
CA ALA A 22 -2.05 -8.02 -6.42
C ALA A 22 -2.95 -8.61 -7.53
N ILE A 23 -3.78 -7.79 -8.17
CA ILE A 23 -4.68 -8.22 -9.25
C ILE A 23 -3.88 -8.62 -10.49
N GLY A 24 -2.87 -7.85 -10.88
CA GLY A 24 -2.02 -8.21 -12.01
C GLY A 24 -1.27 -9.52 -11.79
N HIS A 25 -0.84 -9.82 -10.56
CA HIS A 25 -0.27 -11.14 -10.25
C HIS A 25 -1.31 -12.25 -10.35
N LEU A 26 -2.52 -12.03 -9.82
CA LEU A 26 -3.62 -13.00 -9.92
C LEU A 26 -3.96 -13.33 -11.38
N GLU A 27 -4.02 -12.34 -12.25
CA GLU A 27 -4.31 -12.51 -13.68
C GLU A 27 -3.22 -13.31 -14.41
N ARG A 28 -1.94 -13.05 -14.10
CA ARG A 28 -0.82 -13.74 -14.76
C ARG A 28 -0.62 -15.17 -14.27
N ASN A 29 -0.80 -15.41 -12.96
CA ASN A 29 -0.37 -16.64 -12.31
C ASN A 29 -1.54 -17.52 -11.85
N ALA A 30 -2.78 -17.08 -12.07
CA ALA A 30 -4.01 -17.74 -11.61
C ALA A 30 -4.03 -18.03 -10.09
N ARG A 31 -3.19 -17.33 -9.31
CA ARG A 31 -3.12 -17.43 -7.86
C ARG A 31 -2.78 -16.09 -7.22
N PRO A 32 -3.25 -15.86 -5.98
CA PRO A 32 -2.85 -14.72 -5.16
C PRO A 32 -1.32 -14.61 -5.02
N ILE A 33 -0.83 -13.37 -4.92
CA ILE A 33 0.58 -13.11 -4.65
C ILE A 33 0.89 -13.47 -3.19
N ARG A 34 1.93 -14.26 -2.97
CA ARG A 34 2.42 -14.61 -1.62
C ARG A 34 3.42 -13.55 -1.19
N VAL A 35 3.18 -12.92 -0.04
CA VAL A 35 4.02 -11.81 0.44
C VAL A 35 4.48 -12.09 1.86
N ALA A 36 5.79 -12.20 2.07
CA ALA A 36 6.34 -12.20 3.43
C ALA A 36 6.32 -10.77 3.97
N VAL A 37 5.62 -10.55 5.08
CA VAL A 37 5.49 -9.23 5.70
C VAL A 37 6.37 -9.20 6.93
N ASP A 38 7.39 -8.33 6.91
CA ASP A 38 8.12 -7.97 8.11
C ASP A 38 7.19 -7.16 9.02
N ILE A 39 6.68 -7.81 10.07
CA ILE A 39 5.74 -7.18 10.99
C ILE A 39 6.44 -6.32 12.04
N SER A 40 7.72 -6.58 12.31
CA SER A 40 8.49 -5.85 13.31
C SER A 40 8.59 -4.38 12.93
N ILE A 41 8.86 -4.09 11.66
CA ILE A 41 8.91 -2.71 11.18
C ILE A 41 7.53 -2.04 11.17
N TRP A 42 6.46 -2.81 10.92
CA TRP A 42 5.11 -2.28 10.97
C TRP A 42 4.74 -1.86 12.38
N LEU A 43 4.94 -2.75 13.36
CA LEU A 43 4.65 -2.48 14.77
C LEU A 43 5.44 -1.29 15.29
N PHE A 44 6.70 -1.12 14.86
CA PHE A 44 7.49 0.06 15.21
C PHE A 44 6.92 1.35 14.61
N GLN A 45 6.55 1.34 13.32
CA GLN A 45 6.00 2.51 12.64
C GLN A 45 4.67 2.98 13.22
N VAL A 46 3.82 2.06 13.69
CA VAL A 46 2.51 2.44 14.20
C VAL A 46 2.52 2.99 15.63
N GLN A 47 3.67 2.99 16.33
CA GLN A 47 3.78 3.63 17.64
C GLN A 47 3.50 5.16 17.60
N ALA A 48 3.46 5.77 16.42
CA ALA A 48 3.09 7.17 16.22
C ALA A 48 1.56 7.43 16.19
N GLY A 49 0.71 6.40 16.24
CA GLY A 49 -0.75 6.55 16.26
C GLY A 49 -1.22 7.29 17.52
N ARG A 50 -2.24 8.15 17.37
CA ARG A 50 -2.85 8.91 18.47
C ARG A 50 -4.34 8.58 18.58
N GLY A 51 -4.91 8.75 19.77
CA GLY A 51 -6.34 8.60 20.04
C GLY A 51 -6.80 7.15 20.28
N GLY A 52 -7.70 6.96 21.24
CA GLY A 52 -8.28 5.69 21.65
C GLY A 52 -7.31 4.67 22.26
N ARG A 53 -7.82 3.49 22.58
CA ARG A 53 -7.07 2.36 23.16
C ARG A 53 -6.26 1.61 22.08
N ASN A 54 -4.97 1.39 22.33
CA ASN A 54 -4.03 0.68 21.45
C ASN A 54 -4.05 1.16 19.97
N PRO A 55 -3.79 2.45 19.70
CA PRO A 55 -3.82 3.03 18.34
C PRO A 55 -2.88 2.32 17.36
N GLU A 56 -1.76 1.78 17.85
CA GLU A 56 -0.79 1.03 17.08
C GLU A 56 -1.37 -0.29 16.54
N LEU A 57 -2.11 -1.02 17.37
CA LEU A 57 -2.80 -2.24 16.97
C LEU A 57 -4.01 -1.92 16.08
N ARG A 58 -4.67 -0.77 16.29
CA ARG A 58 -5.81 -0.32 15.48
C ARG A 58 -5.40 -0.03 14.03
N THR A 59 -4.25 0.58 13.81
CA THR A 59 -3.78 0.79 12.42
C THR A 59 -3.34 -0.53 11.79
N LEU A 60 -2.74 -1.45 12.56
CA LEU A 60 -2.46 -2.80 12.06
C LEU A 60 -3.76 -3.48 11.64
N PHE A 61 -4.82 -3.42 12.44
CA PHE A 61 -6.15 -3.93 12.09
C PHE A 61 -6.64 -3.39 10.74
N TYR A 62 -6.55 -2.08 10.50
CA TYR A 62 -6.90 -1.48 9.21
C TYR A 62 -6.01 -1.94 8.05
N ARG A 63 -4.71 -2.18 8.27
CA ARG A 63 -3.82 -2.75 7.25
C ARG A 63 -4.21 -4.20 6.92
N LEU A 64 -4.57 -5.00 7.92
CA LEU A 64 -5.03 -6.39 7.72
C LEU A 64 -6.33 -6.44 6.92
N LEU A 65 -7.27 -5.52 7.15
CA LEU A 65 -8.48 -5.39 6.33
C LEU A 65 -8.18 -5.13 4.86
N LYS A 66 -7.21 -4.24 4.58
CA LYS A 66 -6.77 -3.97 3.19
C LYS A 66 -6.11 -5.17 2.54
N ILE A 67 -5.30 -5.92 3.29
CA ILE A 67 -4.70 -7.16 2.79
C ILE A 67 -5.80 -8.20 2.49
N LEU A 68 -6.79 -8.33 3.38
CA LEU A 68 -7.93 -9.26 3.20
C LEU A 68 -8.77 -8.92 1.96
N ALA A 69 -8.94 -7.63 1.66
CA ALA A 69 -9.71 -7.17 0.49
C ALA A 69 -8.99 -7.41 -0.86
N LEU A 70 -7.69 -7.70 -0.84
CA LEU A 70 -6.89 -7.90 -2.05
C LEU A 70 -6.50 -9.37 -2.20
N PRO A 71 -6.21 -9.85 -3.42
CA PRO A 71 -5.74 -11.23 -3.63
C PRO A 71 -4.27 -11.40 -3.22
N ILE A 72 -4.02 -11.25 -1.93
CA ILE A 72 -2.71 -11.35 -1.28
C ILE A 72 -2.75 -12.50 -0.27
N HIS A 73 -1.75 -13.37 -0.32
CA HIS A 73 -1.48 -14.40 0.68
C HIS A 73 -0.33 -13.94 1.58
N PRO A 74 -0.62 -13.21 2.67
CA PRO A 74 0.42 -12.72 3.56
C PRO A 74 1.03 -13.88 4.38
N LEU A 75 2.31 -13.78 4.68
CA LEU A 75 3.00 -14.55 5.72
C LEU A 75 3.68 -13.56 6.65
N PHE A 76 3.14 -13.39 7.86
CA PHE A 76 3.70 -12.44 8.82
C PHE A 76 4.93 -13.04 9.51
N VAL A 77 6.08 -12.40 9.33
CA VAL A 77 7.35 -12.86 9.91
C VAL A 77 7.69 -11.98 11.10
N TYR A 78 7.79 -12.63 12.26
CA TYR A 78 8.20 -12.00 13.51
C TYR A 78 9.68 -12.24 13.74
N ASP A 79 10.30 -11.29 14.41
CA ASP A 79 11.67 -11.39 14.88
C ASP A 79 11.92 -12.53 15.87
N GLY A 80 13.09 -13.15 15.75
CA GLY A 80 13.61 -14.21 16.60
C GLY A 80 14.47 -13.76 17.76
N GLN A 81 15.04 -14.75 18.44
CA GLN A 81 15.92 -14.55 19.61
C GLN A 81 17.38 -14.31 19.21
N HIS A 82 17.83 -14.83 18.07
CA HIS A 82 19.23 -14.78 17.63
C HIS A 82 19.50 -13.56 16.74
N LYS A 83 19.16 -12.37 17.25
CA LYS A 83 19.50 -11.12 16.58
C LYS A 83 20.96 -10.72 16.86
N PRO A 84 21.62 -10.00 15.95
CA PRO A 84 22.91 -9.40 16.24
C PRO A 84 22.86 -8.53 17.51
N PRO A 85 23.91 -8.54 18.35
CA PRO A 85 23.91 -7.90 19.66
C PRO A 85 23.79 -6.37 19.62
N PHE A 86 24.13 -5.75 18.49
CA PHE A 86 24.10 -4.30 18.29
C PHE A 86 23.49 -3.95 16.93
N LYS A 87 22.59 -2.96 16.92
CA LYS A 87 22.01 -2.37 15.71
C LYS A 87 21.74 -0.88 15.94
N ARG A 88 22.13 -0.04 14.97
CA ARG A 88 21.98 1.43 14.93
C ARG A 88 22.55 2.13 16.18
N GLY A 89 23.72 1.69 16.64
CA GLY A 89 24.40 2.26 17.80
C GLY A 89 23.70 1.98 19.14
N ARG A 90 22.73 1.05 19.18
CA ARG A 90 22.09 0.57 20.41
C ARG A 90 22.29 -0.93 20.57
N ALA A 91 22.50 -1.37 21.80
CA ALA A 91 22.42 -2.79 22.13
C ALA A 91 21.01 -3.27 21.83
N VAL A 92 20.89 -4.33 21.03
CA VAL A 92 19.62 -5.00 20.80
C VAL A 92 19.31 -5.75 22.07
N ALA A 93 18.52 -5.15 22.97
CA ALA A 93 18.14 -5.82 24.21
C ALA A 93 17.48 -7.15 23.87
N ALA A 94 18.08 -8.26 24.30
CA ALA A 94 17.57 -9.63 24.14
C ALA A 94 16.16 -9.84 24.74
N ARG A 95 15.64 -8.84 25.46
CA ARG A 95 14.30 -8.79 26.02
C ARG A 95 13.70 -7.40 25.79
N SER A 96 13.13 -7.16 24.61
CA SER A 96 12.19 -6.05 24.41
C SER A 96 10.88 -6.34 25.16
N HIS A 97 10.93 -6.28 26.50
CA HIS A 97 9.79 -6.58 27.39
C HIS A 97 8.68 -5.52 27.27
N GLY A 98 9.00 -4.31 26.82
CA GLY A 98 8.01 -3.23 26.60
C GLY A 98 7.08 -3.48 25.40
N SER A 99 7.57 -4.16 24.35
CA SER A 99 6.77 -4.50 23.16
C SER A 99 6.09 -5.87 23.24
N ALA A 100 6.37 -6.67 24.27
CA ALA A 100 5.85 -8.04 24.40
C ALA A 100 4.31 -8.13 24.41
N PRO A 101 3.57 -7.22 25.09
CA PRO A 101 2.11 -7.23 25.03
C PRO A 101 1.56 -6.92 23.63
N ILE A 102 2.11 -5.90 22.96
CA ILE A 102 1.72 -5.49 21.60
C ILE A 102 2.03 -6.60 20.60
N ILE A 103 3.22 -7.21 20.68
CA ILE A 103 3.59 -8.35 19.84
C ILE A 103 2.62 -9.52 20.05
N ARG A 104 2.31 -9.87 21.31
CA ARG A 104 1.36 -10.94 21.63
C ARG A 104 -0.05 -10.64 21.07
N LEU A 105 -0.56 -9.44 21.29
CA LEU A 105 -1.88 -9.03 20.76
C LEU A 105 -1.88 -8.98 19.24
N SER A 106 -0.77 -8.57 18.60
CA SER A 106 -0.64 -8.60 17.14
C SER A 106 -0.70 -10.04 16.61
N LYS A 107 -0.07 -11.01 17.30
CA LYS A 107 -0.12 -12.43 16.92
C LYS A 107 -1.54 -12.96 16.98
N ILE A 108 -2.26 -12.66 18.07
CA ILE A 108 -3.68 -13.02 18.23
C ILE A 108 -4.50 -12.40 17.09
N MET A 109 -4.33 -11.12 16.80
CA MET A 109 -5.05 -10.45 15.72
C MET A 109 -4.77 -11.07 14.36
N VAL A 110 -3.51 -11.34 14.02
CA VAL A 110 -3.12 -12.04 12.77
C VAL A 110 -3.77 -13.42 12.69
N ASP A 111 -3.78 -14.17 13.79
CA ASP A 111 -4.41 -15.49 13.87
C ASP A 111 -5.94 -15.40 13.70
N LEU A 112 -6.59 -14.34 14.20
CA LEU A 112 -8.04 -14.08 14.03
C LEU A 112 -8.44 -13.72 12.59
N PHE A 113 -7.58 -13.00 11.88
CA PHE A 113 -7.72 -12.78 10.43
C PHE A 113 -7.39 -14.03 9.61
N ARG A 114 -6.99 -15.12 10.26
CA ARG A 114 -6.57 -16.39 9.64
C ARG A 114 -5.39 -16.26 8.69
N PHE A 115 -4.50 -15.31 8.97
CA PHE A 115 -3.26 -15.18 8.22
C PHE A 115 -2.15 -16.00 8.88
N PRO A 116 -1.34 -16.75 8.11
CA PRO A 116 -0.24 -17.49 8.69
C PRO A 116 0.85 -16.55 9.19
N ARG A 117 1.51 -16.98 10.26
CA ARG A 117 2.68 -16.33 10.84
C ARG A 117 3.84 -17.29 11.04
N HIS A 118 5.05 -16.75 11.02
CA HIS A 118 6.30 -17.45 11.22
C HIS A 118 7.19 -16.63 12.16
N ASP A 119 7.88 -17.29 13.07
CA ASP A 119 8.87 -16.68 13.95
C ASP A 119 10.25 -16.99 13.35
N ALA A 120 10.97 -15.96 12.91
CA ALA A 120 12.31 -16.08 12.37
C ALA A 120 13.29 -16.56 13.46
N PRO A 121 14.43 -17.20 13.10
CA PRO A 121 15.47 -17.52 14.08
C PRO A 121 16.22 -16.25 14.54
N GLY A 122 16.48 -15.32 13.61
CA GLY A 122 17.17 -14.05 13.84
C GLY A 122 16.30 -12.84 13.48
N GLU A 123 16.68 -12.10 12.46
CA GLU A 123 15.95 -10.89 12.02
C GLU A 123 14.86 -11.24 10.99
N ALA A 124 13.68 -10.65 11.16
CA ALA A 124 12.51 -10.91 10.32
C ALA A 124 12.77 -10.56 8.84
N GLU A 125 13.46 -9.46 8.56
CA GLU A 125 13.79 -9.02 7.20
C GLU A 125 14.75 -9.96 6.46
N ALA A 126 15.73 -10.54 7.16
CA ALA A 126 16.63 -11.54 6.61
C ALA A 126 15.88 -12.85 6.31
N GLU A 127 15.00 -13.27 7.22
CA GLU A 127 14.16 -14.44 7.01
C GLU A 127 13.17 -14.24 5.86
N CYS A 128 12.54 -13.06 5.75
CA CYS A 128 11.69 -12.70 4.62
C CYS A 128 12.43 -12.85 3.27
N ALA A 129 13.64 -12.31 3.18
CA ALA A 129 14.48 -12.44 1.98
C ALA A 129 14.82 -13.90 1.69
N ARG A 130 15.14 -14.70 2.72
CA ARG A 130 15.37 -16.14 2.58
C ARG A 130 14.15 -16.86 2.03
N LEU A 131 12.98 -16.62 2.61
CA LEU A 131 11.70 -17.23 2.22
C LEU A 131 11.32 -16.92 0.77
N GLN A 132 11.64 -15.72 0.29
CA GLN A 132 11.46 -15.39 -1.12
C GLN A 132 12.46 -16.13 -2.00
N LYS A 133 13.76 -16.11 -1.67
CA LYS A 133 14.80 -16.80 -2.46
C LYS A 133 14.50 -18.28 -2.67
N VAL A 134 13.94 -18.95 -1.66
CA VAL A 134 13.58 -20.36 -1.74
C VAL A 134 12.18 -20.60 -2.33
N GLY A 135 11.46 -19.56 -2.77
CA GLY A 135 10.17 -19.66 -3.43
C GLY A 135 8.99 -19.99 -2.51
N VAL A 136 9.10 -19.76 -1.19
CA VAL A 136 7.95 -19.89 -0.27
C VAL A 136 6.97 -18.73 -0.51
N VAL A 137 7.49 -17.53 -0.76
CA VAL A 137 6.74 -16.32 -1.11
C VAL A 137 7.26 -15.71 -2.41
N ASP A 138 6.46 -14.85 -3.04
CA ASP A 138 6.80 -14.18 -4.30
C ASP A 138 7.46 -12.80 -4.06
N ALA A 139 7.06 -12.11 -2.99
CA ALA A 139 7.55 -10.77 -2.65
C ALA A 139 7.82 -10.63 -1.14
N VAL A 140 8.69 -9.69 -0.80
CA VAL A 140 8.92 -9.25 0.59
C VAL A 140 8.32 -7.87 0.77
N MET A 141 7.55 -7.66 1.83
CA MET A 141 7.03 -6.36 2.22
C MET A 141 7.70 -5.89 3.50
N SER A 142 8.66 -4.97 3.36
CA SER A 142 9.35 -4.30 4.47
C SER A 142 9.66 -2.86 4.07
N ASN A 143 9.79 -1.97 5.06
CA ASN A 143 10.26 -0.60 4.83
C ASN A 143 11.78 -0.46 5.05
N ASP A 144 12.45 -1.54 5.43
CA ASP A 144 13.91 -1.58 5.54
C ASP A 144 14.50 -2.12 4.23
N VAL A 145 15.50 -1.39 3.75
CA VAL A 145 16.22 -1.67 2.50
C VAL A 145 17.10 -2.91 2.64
N ASP A 146 17.39 -3.32 3.89
CA ASP A 146 18.28 -4.43 4.21
C ASP A 146 17.79 -5.76 3.64
N THR A 147 16.47 -5.91 3.43
CA THR A 147 15.88 -7.04 2.69
C THR A 147 16.55 -7.29 1.34
N LEU A 148 16.94 -6.22 0.62
CA LEU A 148 17.65 -6.31 -0.66
C LEU A 148 19.10 -6.79 -0.48
N MET A 149 19.78 -6.38 0.61
CA MET A 149 21.14 -6.85 0.94
C MET A 149 21.16 -8.31 1.40
N PHE A 150 20.13 -8.76 2.11
CA PHE A 150 19.91 -10.19 2.40
C PHE A 150 19.54 -10.99 1.13
N GLY A 151 19.26 -10.27 0.03
CA GLY A 151 19.13 -10.76 -1.34
C GLY A 151 17.70 -11.03 -1.79
N SER A 152 16.72 -10.34 -1.22
CA SER A 152 15.38 -10.24 -1.81
C SER A 152 15.50 -9.73 -3.25
N THR A 153 14.85 -10.42 -4.19
CA THR A 153 14.79 -10.02 -5.60
C THR A 153 13.59 -9.13 -5.91
N PHE A 154 12.55 -9.18 -5.07
CA PHE A 154 11.37 -8.35 -5.21
C PHE A 154 10.88 -7.85 -3.85
N THR A 155 11.25 -6.61 -3.52
CA THR A 155 10.86 -5.96 -2.26
C THR A 155 9.82 -4.87 -2.54
N VAL A 156 8.77 -4.86 -1.73
CA VAL A 156 7.68 -3.90 -1.71
C VAL A 156 7.80 -3.04 -0.45
N MET A 157 8.04 -1.75 -0.63
CA MET A 157 8.25 -0.79 0.44
C MET A 157 7.17 0.30 0.46
N ASN A 158 7.17 1.10 1.52
CA ASN A 158 6.42 2.33 1.67
C ASN A 158 4.92 2.20 1.35
N PHE A 159 4.20 1.34 2.08
CA PHE A 159 2.74 1.28 1.93
C PHE A 159 2.08 2.54 2.52
N SER A 160 1.74 3.48 1.63
CA SER A 160 1.34 4.83 2.03
C SER A 160 0.37 5.47 1.02
N LYS A 161 -0.11 6.67 1.35
CA LYS A 161 -0.95 7.47 0.46
C LYS A 161 -0.15 7.92 -0.76
N GLU A 162 -0.83 8.13 -1.87
CA GLU A 162 -0.21 8.69 -3.07
C GLU A 162 -0.27 10.21 -3.06
N SER A 163 0.87 10.85 -3.33
CA SER A 163 1.01 12.31 -3.33
C SER A 163 0.11 12.94 -4.39
N GLY A 164 -0.57 14.03 -4.04
CA GLY A 164 -1.46 14.75 -4.97
C GLY A 164 -2.87 14.18 -5.09
N THR A 165 -3.18 13.05 -4.44
CA THR A 165 -4.56 12.57 -4.32
C THR A 165 -5.22 13.19 -3.08
N GLY A 166 -6.44 13.73 -3.22
CA GLY A 166 -7.25 14.18 -2.09
C GLY A 166 -7.77 13.05 -1.19
N ASN A 167 -7.29 11.82 -1.40
CA ASN A 167 -7.69 10.64 -0.63
C ASN A 167 -6.67 10.40 0.49
N ALA A 168 -7.14 10.36 1.74
CA ALA A 168 -6.29 10.14 2.90
C ALA A 168 -5.79 8.67 3.03
N ALA A 169 -6.36 7.73 2.29
CA ALA A 169 -6.06 6.32 2.43
C ALA A 169 -4.73 5.88 1.78
N ALA A 170 -3.97 5.05 2.49
CA ALA A 170 -2.82 4.35 1.91
C ALA A 170 -3.24 3.34 0.83
N THR A 171 -2.75 3.52 -0.39
CA THR A 171 -3.13 2.72 -1.58
C THR A 171 -1.93 2.24 -2.39
N HIS A 172 -0.80 2.94 -2.30
CA HIS A 172 0.36 2.68 -3.15
C HIS A 172 1.56 2.16 -2.34
N VAL A 173 2.41 1.43 -3.06
CA VAL A 173 3.66 0.84 -2.60
C VAL A 173 4.77 1.15 -3.59
N THR A 174 6.01 1.16 -3.12
CA THR A 174 7.20 1.34 -3.95
C THR A 174 7.88 -0.01 -4.14
N CYS A 175 7.98 -0.46 -5.38
CA CYS A 175 8.51 -1.77 -5.76
C CYS A 175 9.95 -1.67 -6.24
N TYR A 176 10.80 -2.54 -5.70
CA TYR A 176 12.19 -2.73 -6.07
C TYR A 176 12.39 -4.13 -6.61
N ARG A 177 12.98 -4.24 -7.79
CA ARG A 177 13.29 -5.49 -8.48
C ARG A 177 14.77 -5.55 -8.81
N MET A 178 15.41 -6.60 -8.34
CA MET A 178 16.81 -6.90 -8.59
C MET A 178 16.91 -8.01 -9.64
N ASP A 179 17.85 -7.87 -10.57
CA ASP A 179 18.18 -8.95 -11.49
C ASP A 179 18.86 -10.09 -10.72
N CYS A 180 18.43 -11.32 -11.00
CA CYS A 180 18.97 -12.51 -10.36
C CYS A 180 19.84 -13.25 -11.37
N ALA A 181 21.17 -13.18 -11.21
CA ALA A 181 22.11 -13.92 -12.07
C ALA A 181 21.97 -15.45 -11.97
N ALA A 182 21.25 -15.98 -10.97
CA ALA A 182 21.28 -17.40 -10.59
C ALA A 182 19.92 -18.14 -10.62
N SER A 183 18.91 -17.68 -11.34
CA SER A 183 17.67 -18.45 -11.51
C SER A 183 17.01 -18.24 -12.87
N PRO A 184 17.34 -19.08 -13.88
CA PRO A 184 16.62 -19.13 -15.15
C PRO A 184 15.20 -19.71 -15.03
N SER A 185 14.74 -20.06 -13.82
CA SER A 185 13.42 -20.65 -13.58
C SER A 185 12.34 -19.65 -13.10
N ASN A 186 12.68 -18.37 -12.87
CA ASN A 186 11.68 -17.32 -12.64
C ASN A 186 11.57 -16.38 -13.86
N VAL A 187 11.22 -16.97 -15.01
CA VAL A 187 10.78 -16.27 -16.25
C VAL A 187 9.38 -15.66 -16.04
N MET A 188 9.13 -14.96 -14.93
CA MET A 188 7.77 -14.51 -14.56
C MET A 188 7.62 -13.01 -14.32
N LEU A 189 8.71 -12.24 -14.35
CA LEU A 189 8.64 -10.79 -14.42
C LEU A 189 9.42 -10.29 -15.65
N ASN A 190 8.70 -10.08 -16.76
CA ASN A 190 9.20 -9.39 -17.95
C ASN A 190 9.41 -7.87 -17.72
N SER A 191 9.84 -7.48 -16.51
CA SER A 191 10.11 -6.09 -16.15
C SER A 191 11.59 -5.97 -15.81
N PRO A 192 12.34 -5.06 -16.46
CA PRO A 192 13.77 -4.89 -16.21
C PRO A 192 14.04 -4.53 -14.75
N SER A 193 15.21 -4.91 -14.23
CA SER A 193 15.69 -4.41 -12.94
C SER A 193 15.56 -2.89 -12.89
N ASN A 194 15.07 -2.38 -11.77
CA ASN A 194 14.99 -0.94 -11.54
C ASN A 194 15.99 -0.47 -10.46
N ALA A 195 16.80 -1.39 -9.95
CA ALA A 195 17.86 -1.11 -9.00
C ALA A 195 19.20 -0.94 -9.73
N MET A 196 19.94 0.11 -9.36
CA MET A 196 21.24 0.44 -9.96
C MET A 196 22.43 -0.22 -9.27
N LEU A 197 22.20 -0.89 -8.14
CA LEU A 197 23.22 -1.58 -7.35
C LEU A 197 22.78 -3.02 -7.10
N ASP A 198 23.70 -3.95 -7.24
CA ASP A 198 23.53 -5.36 -6.93
C ASP A 198 23.70 -5.64 -5.42
N ARG A 199 23.48 -6.89 -5.01
CA ARG A 199 23.60 -7.31 -3.61
C ARG A 199 24.97 -6.96 -3.03
N ALA A 200 26.02 -7.29 -3.76
CA ALA A 200 27.39 -7.12 -3.33
C ALA A 200 27.74 -5.63 -3.16
N GLY A 201 27.36 -4.80 -4.14
CA GLY A 201 27.50 -3.36 -4.11
C GLY A 201 26.74 -2.71 -2.96
N MET A 202 25.51 -3.14 -2.66
CA MET A 202 24.75 -2.60 -1.52
C MET A 202 25.37 -2.95 -0.16
N ILE A 203 25.91 -4.17 0.00
CA ILE A 203 26.63 -4.56 1.23
C ILE A 203 27.90 -3.73 1.38
N LEU A 204 28.69 -3.59 0.32
CA LEU A 204 29.89 -2.75 0.34
C LEU A 204 29.55 -1.28 0.65
N PHE A 205 28.47 -0.76 0.07
CA PHE A 205 27.97 0.57 0.38
C PHE A 205 27.71 0.73 1.88
N ALA A 206 26.99 -0.21 2.50
CA ALA A 206 26.69 -0.20 3.92
C ALA A 206 27.96 -0.17 4.79
N MET A 207 28.96 -0.95 4.40
CA MET A 207 30.24 -1.03 5.10
C MET A 207 31.08 0.25 4.97
N LEU A 208 31.00 0.92 3.81
CA LEU A 208 31.76 2.14 3.53
C LEU A 208 31.12 3.39 4.14
N SER A 209 29.82 3.63 3.89
CA SER A 209 29.14 4.84 4.36
C SER A 209 28.69 4.78 5.82
N GLY A 210 28.72 3.59 6.41
CA GLY A 210 28.08 3.28 7.68
C GLY A 210 26.65 2.77 7.45
N GLY A 211 26.28 1.73 8.18
CA GLY A 211 24.99 1.07 8.09
C GLY A 211 24.45 0.63 9.43
N ASP A 212 23.53 -0.33 9.41
CA ASP A 212 22.76 -0.68 10.59
C ASP A 212 23.60 -1.39 11.67
N TYR A 213 24.55 -2.26 11.31
CA TYR A 213 25.44 -2.91 12.29
C TYR A 213 26.68 -2.09 12.64
N LEU A 214 27.16 -1.26 11.71
CA LEU A 214 28.34 -0.42 11.87
C LEU A 214 27.99 1.03 11.51
N PRO A 215 27.61 1.87 12.48
CA PRO A 215 27.23 3.27 12.21
C PRO A 215 28.38 4.13 11.68
N SER A 216 29.61 3.85 12.15
CA SER A 216 30.83 4.48 11.67
C SER A 216 31.46 3.61 10.58
N GLY A 217 31.13 3.88 9.32
CA GLY A 217 31.83 3.28 8.17
C GLY A 217 33.27 3.78 8.04
N VAL A 218 33.82 3.74 6.82
CA VAL A 218 35.16 4.26 6.55
C VAL A 218 35.18 5.78 6.76
N PRO A 219 36.11 6.32 7.56
CA PRO A 219 36.17 7.76 7.82
C PRO A 219 36.25 8.58 6.53
N ARG A 220 35.40 9.62 6.43
CA ARG A 220 35.30 10.51 5.27
C ARG A 220 34.82 9.83 3.97
N CYS A 221 34.38 8.57 4.02
CA CYS A 221 33.68 7.92 2.93
C CYS A 221 32.17 8.18 3.06
N GLY A 222 31.65 9.11 2.25
CA GLY A 222 30.22 9.42 2.22
C GLY A 222 29.43 8.51 1.28
N SER A 223 28.09 8.58 1.36
CA SER A 223 27.16 7.81 0.52
C SER A 223 27.41 7.95 -0.99
N LYS A 224 27.79 9.14 -1.48
CA LYS A 224 28.09 9.35 -2.91
C LYS A 224 29.28 8.51 -3.37
N LEU A 225 30.40 8.60 -2.64
CA LEU A 225 31.62 7.86 -2.93
C LEU A 225 31.40 6.36 -2.76
N ALA A 226 30.72 5.94 -1.69
CA ALA A 226 30.34 4.54 -1.48
C ALA A 226 29.52 3.99 -2.66
N GLY A 227 28.60 4.79 -3.22
CA GLY A 227 27.83 4.42 -4.41
C GLY A 227 28.65 4.37 -5.69
N GLU A 228 29.74 5.13 -5.82
CA GLU A 228 30.68 5.03 -6.94
C GLU A 228 31.54 3.76 -6.81
N ILE A 229 32.09 3.50 -5.62
CA ILE A 229 32.88 2.29 -5.33
C ILE A 229 32.05 1.02 -5.58
N ALA A 230 30.80 1.01 -5.14
CA ALA A 230 29.89 -0.11 -5.36
C ALA A 230 29.63 -0.36 -6.86
N ARG A 231 29.45 0.71 -7.66
CA ARG A 231 29.25 0.60 -9.12
C ARG A 231 30.51 0.16 -9.87
N ALA A 232 31.69 0.38 -9.29
CA ALA A 232 32.97 -0.04 -9.87
C ALA A 232 33.27 -1.54 -9.69
N GLY A 233 32.36 -2.32 -9.08
CA GLY A 233 32.47 -3.78 -9.00
C GLY A 233 33.26 -4.30 -7.79
N PHE A 234 33.83 -3.43 -6.96
CA PHE A 234 34.58 -3.84 -5.76
C PHE A 234 33.76 -4.68 -4.77
N GLY A 235 32.42 -4.59 -4.81
CA GLY A 235 31.54 -5.37 -3.94
C GLY A 235 31.53 -6.86 -4.30
N GLU A 236 31.48 -7.20 -5.58
CA GLU A 236 31.46 -8.59 -6.03
C GLU A 236 32.78 -9.28 -5.71
N ASP A 237 33.90 -8.61 -6.03
CA ASP A 237 35.25 -9.07 -5.67
C ASP A 237 35.37 -9.36 -4.17
N LEU A 238 34.76 -8.51 -3.34
CA LEU A 238 34.78 -8.66 -1.89
C LEU A 238 34.02 -9.90 -1.45
N LEU A 239 32.81 -10.11 -1.96
CA LEU A 239 32.01 -11.30 -1.64
C LEU A 239 32.67 -12.60 -2.13
N GLU A 240 33.29 -12.60 -3.31
CA GLU A 240 34.00 -13.75 -3.85
C GLU A 240 35.17 -14.18 -2.95
N ILE A 241 35.94 -13.21 -2.44
CA ILE A 241 37.04 -13.48 -1.51
C ILE A 241 36.54 -14.15 -0.22
N ILE A 242 35.39 -13.71 0.29
CA ILE A 242 34.80 -14.23 1.54
C ILE A 242 34.18 -15.61 1.34
N ASP A 243 33.53 -15.83 0.20
CA ASP A 243 32.88 -17.11 -0.09
C ASP A 243 33.89 -18.21 -0.42
N SER A 244 35.09 -17.85 -0.88
CA SER A 244 36.19 -18.80 -1.13
C SER A 244 36.77 -19.44 0.15
N ASP A 245 36.58 -18.82 1.32
CA ASP A 245 36.97 -19.32 2.66
C ASP A 245 38.34 -20.03 2.75
N GLY A 246 39.36 -19.47 2.07
CA GLY A 246 40.68 -20.07 1.93
C GLY A 246 41.73 -19.54 2.91
N PRO A 247 42.86 -20.25 3.11
CA PRO A 247 43.96 -19.78 3.96
C PRO A 247 44.59 -18.47 3.47
N ASP A 248 44.48 -18.17 2.17
CA ASP A 248 45.01 -16.97 1.53
C ASP A 248 44.05 -15.77 1.58
N MET A 249 42.94 -15.87 2.31
CA MET A 249 41.91 -14.82 2.38
C MET A 249 42.48 -13.45 2.79
N GLU A 250 43.36 -13.40 3.79
CA GLU A 250 43.95 -12.13 4.24
C GLU A 250 44.84 -11.47 3.19
N VAL A 251 45.56 -12.28 2.42
CA VAL A 251 46.41 -11.80 1.32
C VAL A 251 45.53 -11.17 0.24
N ARG A 252 44.47 -11.88 -0.17
CA ARG A 252 43.52 -11.37 -1.17
C ARG A 252 42.76 -10.13 -0.69
N LEU A 253 42.42 -10.06 0.60
CA LEU A 253 41.82 -8.86 1.19
C LEU A 253 42.81 -7.69 1.20
N SER A 254 44.10 -7.94 1.44
CA SER A 254 45.14 -6.91 1.36
C SER A 254 45.29 -6.37 -0.06
N GLU A 255 45.40 -7.25 -1.04
CA GLU A 255 45.47 -6.88 -2.47
C GLU A 255 44.22 -6.09 -2.90
N TRP A 256 43.03 -6.53 -2.45
CA TRP A 256 41.78 -5.83 -2.70
C TRP A 256 41.77 -4.42 -2.08
N ARG A 257 42.23 -4.27 -0.83
CA ARG A 257 42.36 -2.97 -0.14
C ARG A 257 43.34 -2.06 -0.86
N GLU A 258 44.50 -2.58 -1.25
CA GLU A 258 45.54 -1.82 -1.95
C GLU A 258 45.04 -1.31 -3.30
N ARG A 259 44.36 -2.16 -4.07
CA ARG A 259 43.72 -1.76 -5.33
C ARG A 259 42.66 -0.68 -5.12
N LEU A 260 41.80 -0.84 -4.11
CA LEU A 260 40.79 0.18 -3.78
C LEU A 260 41.45 1.50 -3.37
N GLN A 261 42.48 1.46 -2.53
CA GLN A 261 43.21 2.65 -2.09
C GLN A 261 43.92 3.34 -3.26
N TYR A 262 44.53 2.58 -4.17
CA TYR A 262 45.18 3.10 -5.38
C TYR A 262 44.18 3.83 -6.28
N GLU A 263 43.03 3.21 -6.57
CA GLU A 263 42.00 3.84 -7.39
C GLU A 263 41.40 5.08 -6.72
N LEU A 264 41.28 5.11 -5.39
CA LEU A 264 40.85 6.31 -4.66
C LEU A 264 41.85 7.46 -4.80
N GLU A 265 43.14 7.17 -4.88
CA GLU A 265 44.19 8.19 -4.97
C GLU A 265 44.40 8.70 -6.40
N GLU A 266 44.46 7.78 -7.36
CA GLU A 266 44.85 8.08 -8.73
C GLU A 266 43.69 8.08 -9.72
N ASN A 267 42.60 7.37 -9.44
CA ASN A 267 41.42 7.24 -10.29
C ASN A 267 41.80 6.94 -11.76
N GLU A 268 42.75 6.01 -11.94
CA GLU A 268 43.31 5.68 -13.26
C GLU A 268 42.25 5.05 -14.16
N SER A 269 41.42 4.17 -13.58
CA SER A 269 40.33 3.49 -14.28
C SER A 269 39.11 4.41 -14.53
N GLY A 270 39.10 5.63 -13.98
CA GLY A 270 38.00 6.58 -14.14
C GLY A 270 36.70 6.17 -13.44
N TYR A 271 36.79 5.35 -12.39
CA TYR A 271 35.64 4.89 -11.61
C TYR A 271 34.94 6.02 -10.84
N PHE A 272 35.69 7.03 -10.41
CA PHE A 272 35.22 8.12 -9.56
C PHE A 272 35.09 9.43 -10.32
N GLN A 273 34.24 10.34 -9.84
CA GLN A 273 34.13 11.67 -10.44
C GLN A 273 35.39 12.52 -10.23
N THR A 274 36.08 12.31 -9.11
CA THR A 274 37.26 13.06 -8.68
C THR A 274 38.21 12.16 -7.91
N LYS A 275 39.48 12.58 -7.74
CA LYS A 275 40.43 11.87 -6.89
C LYS A 275 40.10 12.08 -5.40
N HIS A 276 40.17 11.03 -4.60
CA HIS A 276 39.78 10.99 -3.18
C HIS A 276 40.97 10.71 -2.24
N LYS A 277 42.09 11.44 -2.42
CA LYS A 277 43.35 11.27 -1.64
C LYS A 277 43.21 11.40 -0.11
N VAL A 278 42.12 11.99 0.35
CA VAL A 278 41.81 12.26 1.76
C VAL A 278 41.20 11.03 2.46
N VAL A 279 40.61 10.11 1.69
CA VAL A 279 40.00 8.89 2.20
C VAL A 279 41.09 7.83 2.36
N ARG A 280 41.15 7.22 3.54
CA ARG A 280 42.09 6.15 3.88
C ARG A 280 41.31 4.94 4.35
N VAL A 281 41.45 3.84 3.63
CA VAL A 281 40.83 2.56 4.02
C VAL A 281 41.64 1.96 5.19
N PRO A 282 41.03 1.72 6.37
CA PRO A 282 41.74 1.13 7.50
C PRO A 282 42.19 -0.31 7.20
N GLU A 283 43.31 -0.75 7.79
CA GLU A 283 43.76 -2.15 7.67
C GLU A 283 42.76 -3.15 8.28
N THR A 284 42.00 -2.71 9.28
CA THR A 284 40.93 -3.49 9.92
C THR A 284 39.67 -3.62 9.06
N PHE A 285 39.60 -2.91 7.93
CA PHE A 285 38.47 -3.00 7.01
C PHE A 285 38.71 -4.09 5.96
N PRO A 286 37.71 -4.90 5.58
CA PRO A 286 36.37 -4.98 6.16
C PRO A 286 36.35 -5.68 7.54
N ASP A 287 35.46 -5.24 8.44
CA ASP A 287 35.14 -6.04 9.62
C ASP A 287 34.36 -7.29 9.19
N LYS A 288 35.01 -8.45 9.31
CA LYS A 288 34.48 -9.76 8.90
C LYS A 288 33.20 -10.13 9.64
N THR A 289 33.07 -9.74 10.91
CA THR A 289 31.90 -10.04 11.73
C THR A 289 30.69 -9.28 11.21
N VAL A 290 30.86 -7.96 10.99
CA VAL A 290 29.80 -7.10 10.43
C VAL A 290 29.37 -7.57 9.04
N LEU A 291 30.34 -7.92 8.21
CA LEU A 291 30.12 -8.42 6.88
C LEU A 291 29.36 -9.76 6.88
N SER A 292 29.67 -10.65 7.82
CA SER A 292 28.94 -11.91 7.99
C SER A 292 27.46 -11.71 8.32
N TYR A 293 27.10 -10.64 9.06
CA TYR A 293 25.69 -10.35 9.36
C TYR A 293 24.87 -10.05 8.11
N TYR A 294 25.44 -9.39 7.09
CA TYR A 294 24.78 -9.16 5.81
C TYR A 294 24.92 -10.33 4.82
N ALA A 295 26.12 -10.91 4.73
CA ALA A 295 26.44 -11.93 3.75
C ALA A 295 25.82 -13.29 4.10
N LYS A 296 25.85 -13.66 5.39
CA LYS A 296 25.43 -14.96 5.94
C LYS A 296 24.54 -14.74 7.19
N PRO A 297 23.36 -14.09 7.04
CA PRO A 297 22.47 -13.83 8.17
C PRO A 297 21.93 -15.12 8.78
N VAL A 298 21.57 -15.07 10.06
CA VAL A 298 20.91 -16.18 10.78
C VAL A 298 19.48 -16.31 10.27
N VAL A 299 19.23 -17.35 9.46
CA VAL A 299 17.94 -17.65 8.80
C VAL A 299 17.59 -19.12 8.93
N SER A 300 16.34 -19.47 8.64
CA SER A 300 15.85 -20.85 8.74
C SER A 300 16.65 -21.80 7.84
N THR A 301 16.94 -22.98 8.39
CA THR A 301 17.58 -24.08 7.69
C THR A 301 16.65 -24.68 6.63
N LYS A 302 17.21 -25.47 5.71
CA LYS A 302 16.42 -26.13 4.67
C LYS A 302 15.31 -27.03 5.23
N SER A 303 15.61 -27.76 6.31
CA SER A 303 14.64 -28.63 6.98
C SER A 303 13.47 -27.83 7.59
N GLU A 304 13.77 -26.72 8.26
CA GLU A 304 12.73 -25.85 8.85
C GLU A 304 11.84 -25.22 7.77
N ILE A 305 12.44 -24.84 6.64
CA ILE A 305 11.70 -24.35 5.46
C ILE A 305 10.77 -25.42 4.90
N ASP A 306 11.20 -26.68 4.84
CA ASP A 306 10.36 -27.78 4.33
C ASP A 306 9.17 -28.07 5.27
N VAL A 307 9.40 -28.03 6.58
CA VAL A 307 8.32 -28.09 7.59
C VAL A 307 7.37 -26.90 7.43
N LEU A 308 7.91 -25.70 7.22
CA LEU A 308 7.11 -24.49 7.00
C LEU A 308 6.25 -24.62 5.74
N ARG A 309 6.81 -25.10 4.62
CA ARG A 309 6.06 -25.35 3.38
C ARG A 309 4.91 -26.32 3.60
N HIS A 310 5.14 -27.39 4.36
CA HIS A 310 4.07 -28.35 4.68
C HIS A 310 2.95 -27.69 5.49
N ARG A 311 3.30 -26.95 6.54
CA ARG A 311 2.35 -26.19 7.37
C ARG A 311 1.54 -25.17 6.56
N LEU A 312 2.16 -24.54 5.57
CA LEU A 312 1.55 -23.48 4.77
C LEU A 312 0.59 -23.98 3.68
N ARG A 313 0.60 -25.27 3.31
CA ARG A 313 -0.21 -25.79 2.19
C ARG A 313 -1.68 -25.39 2.23
N ASN A 314 -2.28 -25.45 3.43
CA ASN A 314 -3.70 -25.13 3.66
C ASN A 314 -3.87 -23.98 4.66
N ALA A 315 -2.82 -23.18 4.88
CA ALA A 315 -2.86 -22.14 5.92
C ALA A 315 -3.56 -20.86 5.47
N TRP A 316 -3.61 -20.60 4.17
CA TRP A 316 -4.38 -19.49 3.58
C TRP A 316 -5.81 -19.92 3.28
N ASP A 317 -6.65 -18.95 2.92
CA ASP A 317 -8.01 -19.16 2.42
C ASP A 317 -9.01 -19.74 3.44
N GLN A 318 -8.67 -19.64 4.72
CA GLN A 318 -9.51 -20.02 5.85
C GLN A 318 -10.59 -18.95 6.14
N GLU A 319 -11.76 -19.36 6.59
CA GLU A 319 -12.86 -18.42 6.85
C GLU A 319 -12.59 -17.58 8.11
N VAL A 320 -12.81 -16.27 8.00
CA VAL A 320 -12.63 -15.31 9.10
C VAL A 320 -13.84 -15.36 10.02
N ASP A 321 -13.61 -15.51 11.32
CA ASP A 321 -14.66 -15.51 12.34
C ASP A 321 -14.93 -14.06 12.79
N ALA A 322 -16.03 -13.49 12.29
CA ALA A 322 -16.43 -12.12 12.61
C ALA A 322 -16.79 -11.93 14.09
N VAL A 323 -17.28 -12.96 14.79
CA VAL A 323 -17.63 -12.89 16.21
C VAL A 323 -16.38 -12.80 17.07
N GLN A 324 -15.35 -13.61 16.75
CA GLN A 324 -14.08 -13.52 17.45
C GLN A 324 -13.38 -12.18 17.21
N LEU A 325 -13.39 -11.67 15.97
CA LEU A 325 -12.89 -10.32 15.68
C LEU A 325 -13.67 -9.25 16.45
N ARG A 326 -15.01 -9.35 16.51
CA ARG A 326 -15.84 -8.42 17.28
C ARG A 326 -15.44 -8.36 18.75
N ARG A 327 -15.26 -9.52 19.40
CA ARG A 327 -14.79 -9.61 20.80
C ARG A 327 -13.43 -8.96 20.96
N PHE A 328 -12.48 -9.31 20.09
CA PHE A 328 -11.15 -8.73 20.11
C PHE A 328 -11.16 -7.20 20.00
N THR A 329 -11.96 -6.65 19.08
CA THR A 329 -12.08 -5.19 18.91
C THR A 329 -12.76 -4.48 20.08
N ALA A 330 -13.68 -5.16 20.78
CA ALA A 330 -14.27 -4.65 22.03
C ALA A 330 -13.18 -4.48 23.09
N ASP A 331 -12.45 -5.57 23.36
CA ASP A 331 -11.47 -5.64 24.46
C ASP A 331 -10.22 -4.81 24.19
N THR A 332 -9.81 -4.74 22.91
CA THR A 332 -8.53 -4.13 22.52
C THR A 332 -8.67 -2.68 22.10
N PHE A 333 -9.79 -2.27 21.48
CA PHE A 333 -9.98 -0.92 20.92
C PHE A 333 -11.11 -0.13 21.58
N ASP A 334 -11.75 -0.68 22.61
CA ASP A 334 -12.96 -0.13 23.25
C ASP A 334 -14.13 0.07 22.28
N TRP A 335 -14.19 -0.72 21.21
CA TRP A 335 -15.32 -0.72 20.28
C TRP A 335 -16.47 -1.53 20.86
N ASN A 336 -17.03 -1.02 21.95
CA ASN A 336 -18.08 -1.67 22.74
C ASN A 336 -19.47 -1.36 22.18
N TYR A 337 -20.46 -2.11 22.68
CA TYR A 337 -21.89 -1.91 22.41
C TYR A 337 -22.28 -2.06 20.92
N ARG A 338 -23.51 -1.66 20.61
CA ARG A 338 -24.05 -1.61 19.23
C ARG A 338 -23.26 -0.69 18.30
N SER A 339 -22.70 0.42 18.77
CA SER A 339 -21.86 1.29 17.93
C SER A 339 -20.59 0.58 17.46
N GLY A 340 -19.89 -0.11 18.36
CA GLY A 340 -18.72 -0.89 18.01
C GLY A 340 -19.04 -2.00 17.03
N ALA A 341 -20.13 -2.74 17.27
CA ALA A 341 -20.62 -3.78 16.37
C ALA A 341 -20.94 -3.25 14.95
N ARG A 342 -21.60 -2.09 14.85
CA ARG A 342 -21.85 -1.41 13.55
C ARG A 342 -20.55 -1.02 12.85
N LYS A 343 -19.57 -0.49 13.59
CA LYS A 343 -18.26 -0.10 13.06
C LYS A 343 -17.52 -1.31 12.49
N VAL A 344 -17.44 -2.40 13.25
CA VAL A 344 -16.83 -3.67 12.80
C VAL A 344 -17.52 -4.20 11.55
N THR A 345 -18.85 -4.20 11.54
CA THR A 345 -19.65 -4.65 10.39
C THR A 345 -19.34 -3.83 9.13
N LYS A 346 -19.29 -2.50 9.27
CA LYS A 346 -18.93 -1.60 8.16
C LYS A 346 -17.54 -1.90 7.60
N LEU A 347 -16.57 -2.13 8.48
CA LEU A 347 -15.17 -2.32 8.11
C LEU A 347 -14.89 -3.69 7.48
N LEU A 348 -15.61 -4.75 7.90
CA LEU A 348 -15.42 -6.11 7.40
C LEU A 348 -16.20 -6.42 6.12
N ALA A 349 -17.30 -5.70 5.85
CA ALA A 349 -18.19 -6.04 4.75
C ALA A 349 -17.49 -6.07 3.38
N GLU A 350 -16.80 -5.00 2.99
CA GLU A 350 -16.08 -4.95 1.70
C GLU A 350 -14.96 -6.00 1.63
N PRO A 351 -14.03 -6.10 2.61
CA PRO A 351 -12.98 -7.12 2.58
C PRO A 351 -13.50 -8.55 2.47
N LEU A 352 -14.55 -8.91 3.22
CA LEU A 352 -15.13 -10.26 3.17
C LEU A 352 -15.80 -10.56 1.82
N VAL A 353 -16.45 -9.58 1.20
CA VAL A 353 -17.01 -9.75 -0.15
C VAL A 353 -15.89 -10.02 -1.15
N CYS A 354 -14.86 -9.17 -1.19
CA CYS A 354 -13.72 -9.34 -2.09
C CYS A 354 -13.03 -10.70 -1.88
N TYR A 355 -12.82 -11.07 -0.62
CA TYR A 355 -12.21 -12.33 -0.22
C TYR A 355 -13.00 -13.56 -0.69
N ARG A 356 -14.32 -13.57 -0.46
CA ARG A 356 -15.20 -14.70 -0.83
C ARG A 356 -15.40 -14.79 -2.34
N LEU A 357 -15.53 -13.66 -3.03
CA LEU A 357 -15.65 -13.63 -4.49
C LEU A 357 -14.41 -14.20 -5.18
N ARG A 358 -13.22 -13.87 -4.68
CA ARG A 358 -11.95 -14.46 -5.15
C ARG A 358 -11.94 -15.98 -5.03
N LEU A 359 -12.55 -16.53 -3.98
CA LEU A 359 -12.66 -17.97 -3.73
C LEU A 359 -13.83 -18.63 -4.47
N GLY A 360 -14.62 -17.87 -5.26
CA GLY A 360 -15.85 -18.38 -5.88
C GLY A 360 -16.94 -18.76 -4.88
N LYS A 361 -16.85 -18.27 -3.63
CA LYS A 361 -17.84 -18.51 -2.59
C LYS A 361 -18.94 -17.44 -2.64
N GLN A 362 -20.12 -17.78 -2.14
CA GLN A 362 -21.18 -16.81 -1.91
C GLN A 362 -20.72 -15.70 -0.94
N ALA A 363 -21.20 -14.48 -1.14
CA ALA A 363 -20.80 -13.34 -0.31
C ALA A 363 -21.45 -13.33 1.09
N SER A 364 -22.61 -13.98 1.28
CA SER A 364 -23.28 -14.04 2.58
C SER A 364 -22.59 -15.01 3.54
N ALA A 365 -22.57 -14.67 4.82
CA ALA A 365 -22.15 -15.58 5.88
C ALA A 365 -23.14 -16.74 6.10
N PHE A 366 -24.39 -16.60 5.65
CA PHE A 366 -25.46 -17.59 5.84
C PHE A 366 -25.59 -18.48 4.62
N SER A 367 -25.74 -19.79 4.84
CA SER A 367 -26.07 -20.72 3.75
C SER A 367 -27.45 -20.39 3.14
N ALA A 368 -27.70 -20.83 1.90
CA ALA A 368 -28.96 -20.53 1.19
C ALA A 368 -30.24 -20.95 1.96
N ASN A 369 -30.12 -21.93 2.87
CA ASN A 369 -31.25 -22.47 3.64
C ASN A 369 -31.38 -21.86 5.04
N GLN A 370 -30.49 -20.96 5.44
CA GLN A 370 -30.53 -20.30 6.75
C GLN A 370 -31.18 -18.92 6.65
N PRO A 371 -31.98 -18.52 7.66
CA PRO A 371 -32.53 -17.18 7.72
C PRO A 371 -31.40 -16.16 7.85
N LYS A 372 -31.47 -15.10 7.03
CA LYS A 372 -30.57 -13.95 7.09
C LYS A 372 -30.92 -13.05 8.28
N LEU A 373 -29.99 -12.18 8.66
CA LEU A 373 -30.22 -11.20 9.73
C LEU A 373 -31.03 -10.01 9.24
N SER A 374 -30.87 -9.62 7.98
CA SER A 374 -31.74 -8.63 7.38
C SER A 374 -33.06 -9.25 6.94
N SER A 375 -34.15 -8.49 7.10
CA SER A 375 -35.44 -8.78 6.46
C SER A 375 -35.45 -8.42 4.96
N SER A 376 -34.28 -8.17 4.38
CA SER A 376 -34.15 -7.73 3.00
C SER A 376 -34.28 -8.93 2.06
N GLU A 377 -35.34 -8.96 1.28
CA GLU A 377 -35.49 -9.90 0.17
C GLU A 377 -34.57 -9.56 -1.01
N VAL A 378 -33.87 -8.41 -0.96
CA VAL A 378 -33.00 -7.96 -2.06
C VAL A 378 -31.80 -8.90 -2.19
N PRO A 379 -31.66 -9.61 -3.31
CA PRO A 379 -30.53 -10.50 -3.51
C PRO A 379 -29.24 -9.68 -3.74
N MET A 380 -28.23 -9.94 -2.92
CA MET A 380 -26.92 -9.27 -3.02
C MET A 380 -26.21 -9.65 -4.32
N LEU A 381 -25.39 -8.73 -4.83
CA LEU A 381 -24.50 -8.95 -5.97
C LEU A 381 -25.18 -9.38 -7.29
N GLN A 382 -26.48 -9.14 -7.46
CA GLN A 382 -27.21 -9.54 -8.67
C GLN A 382 -27.09 -8.57 -9.84
N LYS A 383 -26.59 -7.36 -9.58
CA LYS A 383 -26.49 -6.30 -10.58
C LYS A 383 -25.24 -5.46 -10.37
N ILE A 384 -24.61 -5.11 -11.49
CA ILE A 384 -23.60 -4.05 -11.55
C ILE A 384 -24.33 -2.73 -11.82
N ASN A 385 -24.03 -1.72 -11.01
CA ASN A 385 -24.67 -0.41 -11.12
C ASN A 385 -23.86 0.55 -11.98
N LYS A 386 -22.53 0.52 -11.83
CA LYS A 386 -21.59 1.44 -12.48
C LYS A 386 -20.25 0.74 -12.70
N SER A 387 -19.49 1.24 -13.66
CA SER A 387 -18.07 0.94 -13.86
C SER A 387 -17.27 2.21 -13.64
N ARG A 388 -16.07 2.12 -13.03
CA ARG A 388 -15.13 3.24 -12.93
C ARG A 388 -13.70 2.76 -13.12
N GLU A 389 -12.83 3.69 -13.47
CA GLU A 389 -11.38 3.53 -13.40
C GLU A 389 -10.86 4.65 -12.51
N SER A 390 -10.10 4.29 -11.47
CA SER A 390 -9.62 5.25 -10.48
C SER A 390 -8.12 5.36 -10.51
N TYR A 391 -7.60 6.58 -10.33
CA TYR A 391 -6.17 6.79 -10.11
C TYR A 391 -5.68 6.05 -8.85
N SER A 392 -6.53 5.89 -7.82
CA SER A 392 -6.18 5.17 -6.60
C SER A 392 -5.84 3.68 -6.82
N THR A 393 -6.26 3.13 -7.97
CA THR A 393 -6.03 1.76 -8.39
C THR A 393 -5.26 1.70 -9.72
N ASP A 394 -4.49 2.76 -10.06
CA ASP A 394 -3.73 2.88 -11.31
C ASP A 394 -4.55 2.64 -12.59
N GLY A 395 -5.80 3.12 -12.61
CA GLY A 395 -6.68 2.99 -13.75
C GLY A 395 -7.30 1.61 -13.92
N MET A 396 -7.22 0.73 -12.92
CA MET A 396 -7.93 -0.55 -12.97
C MET A 396 -9.45 -0.35 -12.96
N THR A 397 -10.13 -1.16 -13.78
CA THR A 397 -11.60 -1.17 -13.84
C THR A 397 -12.20 -1.80 -12.59
N GLU A 398 -13.14 -1.09 -11.97
CA GLU A 398 -13.93 -1.52 -10.82
C GLU A 398 -15.43 -1.46 -11.12
N TYR A 399 -16.18 -2.41 -10.60
CA TYR A 399 -17.64 -2.48 -10.69
C TYR A 399 -18.29 -2.15 -9.36
N GLN A 400 -19.34 -1.32 -9.39
CA GLN A 400 -20.16 -1.02 -8.23
C GLN A 400 -21.26 -2.06 -8.09
N VAL A 401 -21.31 -2.71 -6.94
CA VAL A 401 -22.27 -3.77 -6.61
C VAL A 401 -22.99 -3.47 -5.29
N ASP A 402 -24.20 -4.02 -5.16
CA ASP A 402 -25.05 -3.87 -3.98
C ASP A 402 -24.85 -5.04 -3.01
N ILE A 403 -24.65 -4.73 -1.73
CA ILE A 403 -24.48 -5.70 -0.64
C ILE A 403 -25.36 -5.33 0.55
N VAL A 404 -25.57 -6.27 1.47
CA VAL A 404 -26.17 -6.02 2.77
C VAL A 404 -25.12 -6.34 3.84
N PRO A 405 -24.48 -5.32 4.45
CA PRO A 405 -23.31 -5.51 5.32
C PRO A 405 -23.51 -6.53 6.45
N VAL A 406 -24.66 -6.49 7.13
CA VAL A 406 -24.93 -7.42 8.25
C VAL A 406 -25.00 -8.89 7.79
N ASP A 407 -25.52 -9.15 6.60
CA ASP A 407 -25.65 -10.52 6.04
C ASP A 407 -24.34 -11.03 5.44
N VAL A 408 -23.45 -10.12 5.04
CA VAL A 408 -22.07 -10.44 4.66
C VAL A 408 -21.28 -10.82 5.90
N VAL A 409 -21.30 -9.98 6.94
CA VAL A 409 -20.45 -10.20 8.12
C VAL A 409 -21.01 -11.29 9.04
N GLY A 410 -22.33 -11.43 9.12
CA GLY A 410 -23.00 -12.41 9.97
C GLY A 410 -23.00 -12.03 11.46
N LEU A 411 -22.81 -10.76 11.79
CA LEU A 411 -22.79 -10.27 13.16
C LEU A 411 -24.18 -9.76 13.57
N ASP A 412 -24.81 -10.39 14.56
CA ASP A 412 -26.07 -9.89 15.13
C ASP A 412 -25.81 -8.67 16.03
N ILE A 413 -26.04 -7.49 15.46
CA ILE A 413 -25.88 -6.22 16.16
C ILE A 413 -26.97 -6.01 17.21
N MET A 414 -28.16 -6.61 17.06
CA MET A 414 -29.26 -6.41 18.01
C MET A 414 -29.08 -7.21 19.30
N ALA A 415 -28.35 -8.32 19.24
CA ALA A 415 -27.94 -9.08 20.42
C ALA A 415 -26.98 -8.31 21.34
N GLU A 416 -26.30 -7.27 20.84
CA GLU A 416 -25.36 -6.46 21.61
C GLU A 416 -26.06 -5.45 22.53
N GLU A 417 -25.38 -5.13 23.63
CA GLU A 417 -25.80 -4.12 24.60
C GLU A 417 -25.99 -2.76 23.93
N LYS A 418 -27.07 -2.06 24.30
CA LYS A 418 -27.33 -0.71 23.82
C LYS A 418 -26.25 0.23 24.35
N ASN A 419 -25.88 1.20 23.52
CA ASN A 419 -24.94 2.24 23.94
C ASN A 419 -25.47 2.96 25.19
N PRO A 420 -24.60 3.29 26.15
CA PRO A 420 -24.99 4.11 27.29
C PRO A 420 -25.53 5.48 26.81
N PRO A 421 -26.44 6.10 27.56
CA PRO A 421 -26.90 7.46 27.25
C PRO A 421 -25.70 8.42 27.24
N LEU A 422 -25.68 9.35 26.28
CA LEU A 422 -24.64 10.37 26.19
C LEU A 422 -24.61 11.17 27.51
N PRO A 423 -23.43 11.45 28.09
CA PRO A 423 -23.34 12.36 29.21
C PRO A 423 -23.85 13.74 28.79
N SER A 424 -24.61 14.40 29.68
CA SER A 424 -25.04 15.79 29.52
C SER A 424 -23.84 16.70 29.22
N PRO A 425 -24.00 17.75 28.40
CA PRO A 425 -22.88 18.59 27.94
C PRO A 425 -22.30 19.36 29.13
N GLY A 426 -21.28 18.79 29.76
CA GLY A 426 -20.74 19.33 31.00
C GLY A 426 -19.79 18.42 31.76
N THR A 427 -19.09 17.49 31.13
CA THR A 427 -17.89 16.88 31.74
C THR A 427 -16.98 16.31 30.65
N THR A 428 -15.83 16.97 30.45
CA THR A 428 -14.60 16.53 29.78
C THR A 428 -14.72 15.44 28.70
N ALA A 429 -14.81 15.87 27.44
CA ALA A 429 -14.58 15.02 26.28
C ALA A 429 -13.09 14.66 26.16
N SER A 430 -12.73 13.39 26.31
CA SER A 430 -11.56 12.86 25.61
C SER A 430 -12.00 12.62 24.17
N ALA A 431 -11.83 13.64 23.33
CA ALA A 431 -12.11 13.57 21.91
C ALA A 431 -11.16 12.54 21.27
N ASP A 432 -11.71 11.41 20.84
CA ASP A 432 -11.07 10.56 19.85
C ASP A 432 -11.16 11.30 18.50
N GLU A 433 -10.04 11.87 18.07
CA GLU A 433 -9.83 12.37 16.71
C GLU A 433 -9.80 11.18 15.73
N ASP A 434 -10.97 10.61 15.44
CA ASP A 434 -11.23 9.73 14.28
C ASP A 434 -12.71 9.82 13.85
N GLU A 435 -13.40 10.89 14.23
CA GLU A 435 -14.67 11.32 13.64
C GLU A 435 -14.40 12.51 12.71
N GLU A 436 -14.52 12.30 11.40
CA GLU A 436 -14.96 13.38 10.51
C GLU A 436 -16.42 13.74 10.88
N GLU A 437 -16.63 14.39 12.02
CA GLU A 437 -17.90 14.98 12.43
C GLU A 437 -17.61 16.10 13.46
N LEU A 438 -17.24 17.29 12.95
CA LEU A 438 -17.20 18.50 13.78
C LEU A 438 -18.58 19.16 13.78
N GLU A 439 -19.36 18.95 14.84
CA GLU A 439 -20.47 19.82 15.23
C GLU A 439 -19.97 20.89 16.22
N ASN A 440 -20.06 22.16 15.82
CA ASN A 440 -19.97 23.32 16.73
C ASN A 440 -21.38 23.79 17.08
N THR A 441 -21.66 23.94 18.37
CA THR A 441 -22.83 24.67 18.90
C THR A 441 -22.38 25.90 19.68
N THR A 442 -22.81 27.08 19.23
CA THR A 442 -23.06 28.26 20.08
C THR A 442 -24.28 29.00 19.52
N ASP A 443 -25.25 29.31 20.39
CA ASP A 443 -26.53 30.01 20.13
C ASP A 443 -26.34 31.53 19.84
N PRO A 444 -27.41 32.35 19.69
CA PRO A 444 -28.30 32.44 18.53
C PRO A 444 -28.39 33.89 17.99
N ALA A 445 -28.31 34.09 16.66
CA ALA A 445 -28.74 35.35 16.01
C ALA A 445 -29.02 35.14 14.51
N PRO A 446 -29.88 35.95 13.88
CA PRO A 446 -30.84 35.43 12.90
C PRO A 446 -30.36 35.43 11.44
N GLN A 447 -30.84 34.40 10.74
CA GLN A 447 -31.19 34.34 9.31
C GLN A 447 -30.08 34.65 8.28
N THR A 448 -29.45 33.59 7.77
CA THR A 448 -29.37 33.36 6.31
C THR A 448 -29.43 31.85 6.01
N THR A 449 -30.16 31.50 4.96
CA THR A 449 -30.57 30.13 4.62
C THR A 449 -29.44 29.30 3.99
N ILE A 450 -28.61 28.67 4.82
CA ILE A 450 -27.72 27.59 4.36
C ILE A 450 -28.38 26.25 4.71
N LYS A 451 -28.79 25.49 3.70
CA LYS A 451 -29.33 24.13 3.86
C LYS A 451 -28.23 23.24 4.45
N LYS A 452 -28.26 23.00 5.77
CA LYS A 452 -27.45 21.99 6.45
C LYS A 452 -27.75 20.61 5.86
N ARG A 453 -26.74 19.98 5.25
CA ARG A 453 -26.83 18.62 4.72
C ARG A 453 -26.72 17.64 5.89
N VAL A 454 -27.85 17.14 6.36
CA VAL A 454 -27.91 16.07 7.38
C VAL A 454 -27.19 14.83 6.82
N THR A 455 -26.09 14.41 7.43
CA THR A 455 -25.41 13.15 7.09
C THR A 455 -26.31 11.99 7.53
N LYS A 456 -26.66 11.13 6.58
CA LYS A 456 -27.54 9.98 6.84
C LYS A 456 -26.78 8.97 7.72
N ARG A 457 -27.34 8.62 8.89
CA ARG A 457 -26.78 7.61 9.80
C ARG A 457 -26.56 6.29 9.05
N TYR A 458 -25.35 5.73 9.15
CA TYR A 458 -25.01 4.44 8.54
C TYR A 458 -25.84 3.32 9.16
N ASP A 459 -26.55 2.58 8.32
CA ASP A 459 -27.39 1.45 8.71
C ASP A 459 -26.93 0.16 8.01
N PRO A 460 -26.34 -0.80 8.75
CA PRO A 460 -25.81 -2.04 8.18
C PRO A 460 -26.88 -3.05 7.74
N TYR A 461 -28.16 -2.82 8.06
CA TYR A 461 -29.28 -3.65 7.62
C TYR A 461 -29.81 -3.22 6.23
N CYS A 462 -29.45 -2.01 5.80
CA CYS A 462 -29.81 -1.49 4.49
C CYS A 462 -28.77 -1.90 3.42
N THR A 463 -29.19 -1.83 2.15
CA THR A 463 -28.28 -2.04 1.02
C THR A 463 -27.20 -0.96 0.98
N ASP A 464 -25.95 -1.40 0.88
CA ASP A 464 -24.76 -0.56 0.71
C ASP A 464 -24.07 -0.87 -0.63
N LYS A 465 -23.35 0.12 -1.17
CA LYS A 465 -22.70 0.05 -2.48
C LYS A 465 -21.19 0.02 -2.32
N ILE A 466 -20.58 -1.08 -2.74
CA ILE A 466 -19.12 -1.22 -2.73
C ILE A 466 -18.56 -1.29 -4.14
N TRP A 467 -17.27 -0.98 -4.28
CA TRP A 467 -16.53 -1.12 -5.52
C TRP A 467 -15.65 -2.36 -5.44
N ILE A 468 -15.76 -3.25 -6.42
CA ILE A 468 -14.95 -4.46 -6.51
C ILE A 468 -14.18 -4.44 -7.83
N SER A 469 -12.97 -4.99 -7.85
CA SER A 469 -12.22 -5.06 -9.11
C SER A 469 -12.94 -5.96 -10.12
N LYS A 470 -12.82 -5.61 -11.40
CA LYS A 470 -13.37 -6.40 -12.51
C LYS A 470 -12.95 -7.87 -12.42
N THR A 471 -11.69 -8.13 -12.09
CA THR A 471 -11.12 -9.48 -12.00
C THR A 471 -11.79 -10.31 -10.91
N LEU A 472 -12.00 -9.75 -9.72
CA LEU A 472 -12.71 -10.45 -8.64
C LEU A 472 -14.19 -10.66 -8.96
N ALA A 473 -14.83 -9.69 -9.62
CA ALA A 473 -16.20 -9.84 -10.09
C ALA A 473 -16.34 -10.97 -11.13
N MET A 474 -15.40 -11.08 -12.07
CA MET A 474 -15.40 -12.16 -13.06
C MET A 474 -15.23 -13.54 -12.44
N ILE A 475 -14.51 -13.65 -11.32
CA ILE A 475 -14.33 -14.92 -10.61
C ILE A 475 -15.58 -15.29 -9.80
N GLY A 476 -16.11 -14.35 -9.00
CA GLY A 476 -17.17 -14.65 -8.04
C GLY A 476 -18.60 -14.47 -8.54
N ILE A 477 -18.83 -13.63 -9.56
CA ILE A 477 -20.15 -13.35 -10.15
C ILE A 477 -20.10 -13.27 -11.69
N PRO A 478 -19.60 -14.31 -12.38
CA PRO A 478 -19.38 -14.29 -13.84
C PRO A 478 -20.65 -13.95 -14.63
N ASP A 479 -21.78 -14.58 -14.30
CA ASP A 479 -23.05 -14.40 -15.00
C ASP A 479 -23.55 -12.95 -14.96
N VAL A 480 -23.38 -12.29 -13.80
CA VAL A 480 -23.76 -10.90 -13.59
C VAL A 480 -22.89 -9.96 -14.42
N VAL A 481 -21.58 -10.24 -14.49
CA VAL A 481 -20.64 -9.48 -15.32
C VAL A 481 -20.96 -9.65 -16.81
N GLU A 482 -21.29 -10.87 -17.26
CA GLU A 482 -21.64 -11.13 -18.66
C GLU A 482 -22.93 -10.40 -19.05
N ASN A 483 -23.97 -10.50 -18.21
CA ASN A 483 -25.24 -9.80 -18.43
C ASN A 483 -25.04 -8.28 -18.47
N TRP A 484 -24.18 -7.73 -17.61
CA TRP A 484 -23.84 -6.31 -17.64
C TRP A 484 -23.14 -5.91 -18.94
N LYS A 485 -22.16 -6.70 -19.41
CA LYS A 485 -21.46 -6.44 -20.68
C LYS A 485 -22.41 -6.47 -21.88
N LYS A 486 -23.32 -7.44 -21.93
CA LYS A 486 -24.36 -7.51 -22.98
C LYS A 486 -25.26 -6.27 -22.96
N ALA A 487 -25.73 -5.87 -21.78
CA ALA A 487 -26.56 -4.67 -21.63
C ALA A 487 -25.83 -3.38 -22.04
N GLU A 488 -24.53 -3.26 -21.75
CA GLU A 488 -23.73 -2.11 -22.19
C GLU A 488 -23.47 -2.12 -23.71
N ALA A 489 -23.21 -3.29 -24.31
CA ALA A 489 -23.07 -3.42 -25.75
C ALA A 489 -24.37 -3.02 -26.48
N GLU A 490 -25.53 -3.51 -26.02
CA GLU A 490 -26.83 -3.11 -26.57
C GLU A 490 -27.10 -1.61 -26.44
N LYS A 491 -26.69 -0.98 -25.33
CA LYS A 491 -26.81 0.48 -25.16
C LYS A 491 -25.90 1.22 -26.12
N ALA A 492 -24.66 0.76 -26.32
CA ALA A 492 -23.72 1.36 -27.26
C ALA A 492 -24.22 1.23 -28.72
N GLU A 493 -24.77 0.08 -29.09
CA GLU A 493 -25.42 -0.13 -30.38
C GLU A 493 -26.64 0.78 -30.58
N LYS A 494 -27.52 0.89 -29.56
CA LYS A 494 -28.66 1.82 -29.59
C LYS A 494 -28.24 3.28 -29.65
N ALA A 495 -27.10 3.64 -29.05
CA ALA A 495 -26.55 5.00 -29.11
C ALA A 495 -25.91 5.31 -30.47
N ASN A 496 -25.31 4.32 -31.12
CA ASN A 496 -24.70 4.43 -32.45
C ASN A 496 -25.70 4.25 -33.61
N ALA A 497 -26.92 3.79 -33.33
CA ALA A 497 -27.98 3.69 -34.33
C ALA A 497 -28.39 5.08 -34.84
N PRO A 498 -28.52 5.28 -36.17
CA PRO A 498 -28.91 6.57 -36.74
C PRO A 498 -30.29 6.97 -36.21
N LYS A 499 -30.39 8.16 -35.60
CA LYS A 499 -31.68 8.72 -35.15
C LYS A 499 -32.62 8.79 -36.36
N LYS A 500 -33.69 7.97 -36.37
CA LYS A 500 -34.79 8.13 -37.33
C LYS A 500 -35.33 9.54 -37.18
N THR A 501 -35.15 10.37 -38.20
CA THR A 501 -35.77 11.68 -38.31
C THR A 501 -37.28 11.50 -38.37
N THR A 502 -37.95 11.60 -37.22
CA THR A 502 -39.39 11.82 -37.19
C THR A 502 -39.65 13.16 -37.86
N ARG A 503 -40.17 13.11 -39.09
CA ARG A 503 -40.73 14.24 -39.84
C ARG A 503 -41.72 14.97 -38.91
N LYS A 504 -41.30 16.07 -38.30
CA LYS A 504 -42.22 17.00 -37.65
C LYS A 504 -43.04 17.64 -38.77
N THR A 505 -44.34 17.36 -38.81
CA THR A 505 -45.30 18.18 -39.56
C THR A 505 -45.20 19.61 -39.04
N GLY A 506 -44.78 20.53 -39.90
CA GLY A 506 -44.53 21.93 -39.55
C GLY A 506 -45.81 22.67 -39.10
N PRO A 507 -45.68 23.78 -38.36
CA PRO A 507 -46.83 24.57 -37.93
C PRO A 507 -47.48 25.29 -39.12
N ARG A 508 -48.82 25.30 -39.15
CA ARG A 508 -49.63 26.07 -40.11
C ARG A 508 -49.29 27.57 -40.00
N LYS A 509 -48.82 28.18 -41.10
CA LYS A 509 -48.62 29.63 -41.21
C LYS A 509 -49.98 30.35 -41.16
N LYS A 510 -50.17 31.25 -40.19
CA LYS A 510 -51.15 32.34 -40.30
C LYS A 510 -50.54 33.42 -41.20
N VAL A 511 -51.30 33.84 -42.21
CA VAL A 511 -50.94 34.92 -43.14
C VAL A 511 -51.08 36.25 -42.40
N ILE A 512 -50.03 37.06 -42.41
CA ILE A 512 -50.05 38.47 -41.97
C ILE A 512 -49.79 39.31 -43.23
N ASP A 513 -50.81 40.10 -43.57
CA ASP A 513 -50.92 41.27 -44.45
C ASP A 513 -50.32 41.27 -45.89
N PRO A 514 -51.10 41.49 -46.97
CA PRO A 514 -50.63 41.45 -48.37
C PRO A 514 -49.85 42.69 -48.86
N GLY A 515 -49.51 43.64 -47.98
CA GLY A 515 -48.96 44.94 -48.37
C GLY A 515 -47.44 45.15 -48.22
N MET A 516 -46.70 44.20 -47.65
CA MET A 516 -45.32 44.45 -47.21
C MET A 516 -44.27 43.87 -48.17
N LYS A 517 -43.53 44.74 -48.88
CA LYS A 517 -42.43 44.33 -49.79
C LYS A 517 -41.21 43.83 -49.00
N GLN A 518 -40.68 42.68 -49.42
CA GLN A 518 -39.55 41.97 -48.81
C GLN A 518 -38.25 42.81 -48.90
N GLY A 519 -37.60 43.08 -47.76
CA GLY A 519 -36.24 43.68 -47.72
C GLY A 519 -36.08 45.08 -47.10
N SER A 520 -37.11 45.67 -46.48
CA SER A 520 -37.01 47.03 -45.92
C SER A 520 -36.24 47.16 -44.60
N ILE A 521 -35.82 46.06 -43.96
CA ILE A 521 -35.16 46.12 -42.64
C ILE A 521 -33.61 46.15 -42.70
N LEU A 522 -33.02 46.13 -43.89
CA LEU A 522 -31.56 46.19 -44.09
C LEU A 522 -31.00 47.62 -44.26
N LYS A 523 -31.80 48.66 -43.98
CA LYS A 523 -31.34 50.07 -44.09
C LYS A 523 -30.71 50.65 -42.81
N TYR A 524 -30.60 49.84 -41.76
CA TYR A 524 -29.89 50.18 -40.52
C TYR A 524 -28.99 48.99 -40.11
N GLY A 525 -27.86 48.82 -40.81
CA GLY A 525 -26.75 47.94 -40.39
C GLY A 525 -25.94 48.56 -39.24
N PHE A 526 -25.08 47.87 -38.50
CA PHE A 526 -24.27 46.68 -38.83
C PHE A 526 -24.01 45.81 -37.57
N LEU A 527 -23.83 44.50 -37.78
CA LEU A 527 -23.21 43.58 -36.81
C LEU A 527 -22.06 42.87 -37.53
N THR A 528 -20.83 43.24 -37.19
CA THR A 528 -19.59 42.64 -37.71
C THR A 528 -19.11 41.49 -36.80
N LYS A 529 -18.89 40.35 -37.45
CA LYS A 529 -18.03 39.18 -37.12
C LYS A 529 -16.61 39.57 -36.64
N GLU A 530 -15.71 38.74 -36.06
CA GLU A 530 -15.60 37.36 -35.54
C GLU A 530 -14.24 37.29 -34.77
N ARG A 531 -14.13 36.40 -33.76
CA ARG A 531 -12.93 35.77 -33.10
C ARG A 531 -11.51 36.40 -33.13
N SER A 532 -10.89 36.53 -31.95
CA SER A 532 -9.54 36.00 -31.58
C SER A 532 -9.26 36.28 -30.08
N GLU A 533 -8.97 35.25 -29.27
CA GLU A 533 -7.68 34.94 -28.63
C GLU A 533 -7.44 35.56 -27.23
N LEU A 534 -7.06 34.66 -26.30
CA LEU A 534 -6.18 34.81 -25.13
C LEU A 534 -6.29 36.07 -24.24
N GLY A 535 -6.79 35.85 -23.01
CA GLY A 535 -6.66 36.78 -21.89
C GLY A 535 -5.89 36.16 -20.73
N SER A 536 -4.59 36.46 -20.69
CA SER A 536 -3.70 36.25 -19.56
C SER A 536 -3.98 37.29 -18.47
N ASP A 537 -4.85 36.98 -17.51
CA ASP A 537 -5.09 37.83 -16.34
C ASP A 537 -4.80 37.07 -15.04
N LYS A 538 -3.58 37.25 -14.52
CA LYS A 538 -3.23 37.43 -13.09
C LYS A 538 -1.71 37.32 -12.85
N ARG A 539 -0.93 38.06 -13.62
CA ARG A 539 0.41 38.53 -13.20
C ARG A 539 0.52 39.98 -13.61
N LEU A 540 0.23 40.87 -12.67
CA LEU A 540 0.74 42.24 -12.47
C LEU A 540 -0.21 43.00 -11.54
N GLN A 541 -0.41 42.47 -10.33
CA GLN A 541 -0.69 43.28 -9.14
C GLN A 541 0.62 43.36 -8.36
N LEU A 542 1.56 44.13 -8.90
CA LEU A 542 2.80 44.56 -8.27
C LEU A 542 3.22 45.87 -8.95
N ALA A 543 2.40 46.90 -8.76
CA ALA A 543 2.77 48.30 -8.87
C ALA A 543 1.60 49.15 -8.34
N LYS A 544 1.89 50.03 -7.39
CA LYS A 544 0.98 50.99 -6.70
C LYS A 544 0.35 50.53 -5.39
N ILE A 545 1.19 50.22 -4.41
CA ILE A 545 1.00 50.69 -3.03
C ILE A 545 2.38 51.14 -2.52
N THR A 546 2.77 52.36 -2.86
CA THR A 546 3.69 53.23 -2.11
C THR A 546 3.50 54.64 -2.65
N ASP A 547 3.39 55.59 -1.71
CA ASP A 547 3.21 57.05 -1.86
C ASP A 547 1.79 57.54 -1.60
N ASP A 548 1.43 57.71 -0.32
CA ASP A 548 1.31 59.06 0.27
C ASP A 548 0.98 59.00 1.77
N SER A 549 1.96 59.33 2.63
CA SER A 549 1.72 59.93 3.95
C SER A 549 2.99 60.66 4.38
N GLY A 550 3.15 61.89 3.88
CA GLY A 550 4.08 62.87 4.41
C GLY A 550 3.48 63.57 5.63
N SER A 551 4.17 63.53 6.77
CA SER A 551 4.57 64.67 7.61
C SER A 551 5.52 64.18 8.70
#